data_AF-A0A951DN37-F1
#
_entry.id   AF-A0A951DN37-F1
#
_cell.length_a   1.000
_cell.length_b   1.000
_cell.length_c   1.000
_cell.angle_alpha   90.00
_cell.angle_beta   90.00
_cell.angle_gamma   90.00
#
_symmetry.space_group_name_H-M   'P 1'
#
loop_
_entity.id
_entity.type
_entity.pdbx_description
1 polymer ?
#
loop_
_entity_poly.entity_id
_entity_poly.type
_entity_poly.pdbx_seq_one_letter_code
_entity_poly.pdbx_strand_id
1 'polypeptide(L)'
;AGVYQYNPDKAKQLLDDAGWTLGSDGIREKAGQKLTPNIWCTKGATAGDYEITELVQGQLKNVGIGAQLTVLDNATFNPRVSVPPQDAQYDMVSLSFNDPSGGVDYVANMLYSSKAFPPRYYNRAYYSNPEVDKLIE
;
A
#
# COMPACT_ATOMS: atom_id res chain seq x y z
N ALA A 1 17.99 3.62 -8.62
CA ALA A 1 17.79 3.09 -7.26
C ALA A 1 17.72 1.57 -7.36
N GLY A 2 18.43 0.84 -6.49
CA GLY A 2 18.54 -0.62 -6.55
C GLY A 2 17.28 -1.32 -6.05
N VAL A 3 17.03 -2.52 -6.56
CA VAL A 3 15.96 -3.41 -6.10
C VAL A 3 16.16 -3.74 -4.62
N TYR A 4 15.14 -3.52 -3.78
CA TYR A 4 15.16 -3.99 -2.40
C TYR A 4 14.96 -5.52 -2.38
N GLN A 5 16.00 -6.25 -1.99
CA GLN A 5 15.87 -7.69 -1.73
C GLN A 5 15.14 -7.93 -0.41
N TYR A 6 14.50 -9.10 -0.28
CA TYR A 6 13.88 -9.51 0.98
C TYR A 6 14.93 -9.59 2.10
N ASN A 7 14.89 -8.63 3.02
CA ASN A 7 15.82 -8.52 4.14
C ASN A 7 15.08 -7.97 5.38
N PRO A 8 14.53 -8.86 6.23
CA PRO A 8 13.81 -8.46 7.44
C PRO A 8 14.65 -7.64 8.42
N ASP A 9 15.96 -7.91 8.50
CA ASP A 9 16.83 -7.19 9.43
C ASP A 9 17.09 -5.77 8.94
N LYS A 10 17.24 -5.56 7.64
CA LYS A 10 17.30 -4.21 7.07
C LYS A 10 15.98 -3.46 7.28
N ALA A 11 14.84 -4.13 7.13
CA ALA A 11 13.53 -3.52 7.40
C ALA A 11 13.38 -3.10 8.88
N LYS A 12 13.82 -3.94 9.84
CA LYS A 12 13.86 -3.57 11.26
C LYS A 12 14.73 -2.34 11.49
N GLN A 13 15.93 -2.30 10.92
CA GLN A 13 16.83 -1.15 11.03
C GLN A 13 16.19 0.13 10.50
N LEU A 14 15.55 0.09 9.32
CA LEU A 14 14.88 1.26 8.74
C LEU A 14 13.72 1.76 9.61
N LEU A 15 13.01 0.85 10.27
CA LEU A 15 11.96 1.21 11.23
C LEU A 15 12.55 1.86 12.48
N ASP A 16 13.66 1.33 13.01
CA ASP A 16 14.39 1.92 14.14
C ASP A 16 14.90 3.34 13.78
N ASP A 17 15.54 3.49 12.62
CA ASP A 17 16.05 4.78 12.11
C ASP A 17 14.91 5.81 11.91
N ALA A 18 13.71 5.33 11.55
CA ALA A 18 12.51 6.16 11.44
C ALA A 18 11.84 6.47 12.80
N GLY A 19 12.39 5.97 13.91
CA GLY A 19 11.92 6.23 15.28
C GLY A 19 10.79 5.32 15.75
N TRP A 20 10.57 4.18 15.10
CA TRP A 20 9.63 3.16 15.54
C TRP A 20 10.31 2.17 16.47
N THR A 21 9.94 2.13 17.74
CA THR A 21 10.53 1.22 18.73
C THR A 21 9.67 -0.02 18.94
N LEU A 22 10.28 -1.21 19.06
CA LEU A 22 9.55 -2.45 19.33
C LEU A 22 8.93 -2.43 20.73
N GLY A 23 7.60 -2.54 20.82
CA GLY A 23 6.87 -2.63 22.08
C GLY A 23 6.96 -4.01 22.73
N SER A 24 6.54 -4.10 23.99
CA SER A 24 6.55 -5.35 24.77
C SER A 24 5.59 -6.42 24.24
N ASP A 25 4.59 -6.02 23.46
CA ASP A 25 3.67 -6.91 22.75
C ASP A 25 4.18 -7.34 21.36
N GLY A 26 5.41 -6.94 21.00
CA GLY A 26 6.03 -7.24 19.72
C GLY A 26 5.54 -6.35 18.57
N ILE A 27 4.73 -5.31 18.84
CA ILE A 27 4.30 -4.33 17.84
C ILE A 27 5.06 -3.03 18.05
N ARG A 28 5.53 -2.43 16.96
CA ARG A 28 6.27 -1.17 16.98
C ARG A 28 5.38 0.00 17.33
N GLU A 29 5.96 0.98 18.01
CA GLU A 29 5.28 2.19 18.47
C GLU A 29 6.15 3.42 18.21
N LYS A 30 5.52 4.54 17.86
CA LYS A 30 6.15 5.86 17.73
C LYS A 30 5.18 6.92 18.25
N ALA A 31 5.66 7.77 19.15
CA ALA A 31 4.86 8.86 19.73
C ALA A 31 3.49 8.42 20.29
N GLY A 32 3.44 7.28 20.99
CA GLY A 32 2.19 6.76 21.58
C GLY A 32 1.27 6.03 20.60
N GLN A 33 1.65 5.92 19.32
CA GLN A 33 0.85 5.27 18.27
C GLN A 33 1.47 3.95 17.86
N LYS A 34 0.68 2.88 17.84
CA LYS A 34 1.12 1.56 17.36
C LYS A 34 1.10 1.51 15.83
N LEU A 35 2.06 0.79 15.25
CA LEU A 35 2.15 0.57 13.82
C LEU A 35 1.23 -0.58 13.40
N THR A 36 -0.07 -0.28 13.31
CA THR A 36 -1.12 -1.26 12.99
C THR A 36 -1.95 -0.81 11.77
N PRO A 37 -1.35 -0.74 10.58
CA PRO A 37 -2.05 -0.29 9.38
C PRO A 37 -3.18 -1.27 9.02
N ASN A 38 -4.32 -0.75 8.58
CA ASN A 38 -5.42 -1.52 8.04
C ASN A 38 -5.25 -1.71 6.52
N ILE A 39 -5.01 -2.95 6.11
CA ILE A 39 -4.88 -3.38 4.73
C ILE A 39 -6.25 -3.83 4.23
N TRP A 40 -6.78 -3.14 3.24
CA TRP A 40 -7.98 -3.56 2.55
C TRP A 40 -7.64 -4.50 1.40
N CYS A 41 -8.34 -5.63 1.30
CA CYS A 41 -8.19 -6.57 0.21
C CYS A 41 -9.53 -7.18 -0.18
N THR A 42 -9.53 -7.88 -1.31
CA THR A 42 -10.63 -8.72 -1.75
C THR A 42 -10.30 -10.19 -1.51
N LYS A 43 -11.32 -11.05 -1.63
CA LYS A 43 -11.15 -12.49 -1.69
C LYS A 43 -11.81 -13.02 -2.96
N GLY A 44 -10.99 -13.48 -3.90
CA GLY A 44 -11.45 -14.06 -5.17
C GLY A 44 -11.75 -13.06 -6.28
N ALA A 45 -11.31 -11.79 -6.16
CA ALA A 45 -11.39 -10.85 -7.29
C ALA A 45 -10.27 -11.13 -8.30
N THR A 46 -9.08 -11.50 -7.81
CA THR A 46 -8.00 -12.09 -8.61
C THR A 46 -7.46 -13.33 -7.91
N ALA A 47 -6.84 -14.24 -8.67
CA ALA A 47 -6.31 -15.49 -8.11
C ALA A 47 -5.29 -15.20 -7.01
N GLY A 48 -5.56 -15.68 -5.79
CA GLY A 48 -4.65 -15.57 -4.65
C GLY A 48 -4.60 -14.20 -3.96
N ASP A 49 -5.51 -13.27 -4.26
CA ASP A 49 -5.49 -11.90 -3.70
C ASP A 49 -5.47 -11.88 -2.17
N TYR A 50 -6.34 -12.67 -1.55
CA TYR A 50 -6.41 -12.80 -0.09
C TYR A 50 -5.16 -13.49 0.47
N GLU A 51 -4.75 -14.63 -0.09
CA GLU A 51 -3.63 -15.44 0.39
C GLU A 51 -2.29 -14.67 0.32
N ILE A 52 -2.09 -13.90 -0.76
CA ILE A 52 -0.92 -13.02 -0.89
C ILE A 52 -0.95 -11.93 0.19
N THR A 53 -2.13 -11.35 0.45
CA THR A 53 -2.27 -10.30 1.47
C THR A 53 -2.03 -10.85 2.88
N GLU A 54 -2.51 -12.05 3.18
CA GLU A 54 -2.25 -12.76 4.44
C GLU A 54 -0.76 -13.09 4.62
N LEU A 55 -0.07 -13.51 3.55
CA LEU A 55 1.39 -13.69 3.58
C LEU A 55 2.12 -12.38 3.89
N VAL A 56 1.73 -11.27 3.26
CA VAL A 56 2.28 -9.94 3.53
C VAL A 56 2.04 -9.54 4.99
N GLN A 57 0.84 -9.77 5.53
CA GLN A 57 0.53 -9.52 6.95
C GLN A 57 1.50 -10.29 7.87
N GLY A 58 1.76 -11.57 7.58
CA GLY A 58 2.71 -12.39 8.33
C GLY A 58 4.16 -11.86 8.25
N GLN A 59 4.60 -11.43 7.07
CA GLN A 59 5.95 -10.85 6.87
C GLN A 59 6.10 -9.50 7.61
N LEU A 60 5.06 -8.67 7.60
CA LEU A 60 5.01 -7.42 8.35
C LEU A 60 5.10 -7.68 9.86
N LYS A 61 4.42 -8.72 10.37
CA LYS A 61 4.49 -9.12 11.77
C LYS A 61 5.91 -9.50 12.20
N ASN A 62 6.70 -10.16 11.34
CA ASN A 62 8.09 -10.54 11.64
C ASN A 62 9.03 -9.33 11.87
N VAL A 63 8.63 -8.14 11.45
CA VAL A 63 9.36 -6.89 11.68
C VAL A 63 8.64 -5.95 12.65
N GLY A 64 7.63 -6.45 13.35
CA GLY A 64 6.90 -5.73 14.40
C GLY A 64 5.80 -4.80 13.88
N ILE A 65 5.27 -5.04 12.67
CA ILE A 65 4.11 -4.30 12.14
C ILE A 65 2.85 -5.13 12.36
N GLY A 66 1.91 -4.61 13.14
CA GLY A 66 0.67 -5.29 13.51
C GLY A 66 -0.47 -5.03 12.53
N ALA A 67 -0.23 -5.31 11.24
CA ALA A 67 -1.20 -5.02 10.19
C ALA A 67 -2.53 -5.78 10.39
N GLN A 68 -3.65 -5.10 10.15
CA GLN A 68 -5.00 -5.66 10.19
C GLN A 68 -5.53 -5.85 8.78
N LEU A 69 -6.36 -6.88 8.54
CA LEU A 69 -6.99 -7.10 7.24
C LEU A 69 -8.46 -6.75 7.28
N THR A 70 -8.91 -5.93 6.34
CA THR A 70 -10.32 -5.72 6.02
C THR A 70 -10.61 -6.40 4.68
N VAL A 71 -11.29 -7.54 4.72
CA VAL A 71 -11.68 -8.28 3.52
C VAL A 71 -13.05 -7.81 3.05
N LEU A 72 -13.13 -7.30 1.83
CA LEU A 72 -14.36 -6.81 1.22
C LEU A 72 -14.73 -7.66 0.00
N ASP A 73 -16.02 -7.80 -0.28
CA ASP A 73 -16.47 -8.26 -1.58
C ASP A 73 -16.13 -7.22 -2.67
N ASN A 74 -16.00 -7.66 -3.92
CA ASN A 74 -15.53 -6.79 -5.01
C ASN A 74 -16.49 -5.62 -5.32
N ALA A 75 -17.80 -5.79 -5.08
CA ALA A 75 -18.80 -4.75 -5.33
C ALA A 75 -18.74 -3.63 -4.28
N THR A 76 -18.42 -3.98 -3.03
CA THR A 76 -18.15 -3.02 -1.95
C THR A 76 -16.77 -2.39 -2.08
N PHE A 77 -15.75 -3.18 -2.46
CA PHE A 77 -14.35 -2.75 -2.48
C PHE A 77 -14.11 -1.60 -3.47
N ASN A 78 -14.45 -1.79 -4.76
CA ASN A 78 -14.14 -0.84 -5.83
C ASN A 78 -14.62 0.60 -5.58
N PRO A 79 -15.89 0.86 -5.21
CA PRO A 79 -16.32 2.23 -4.97
C PRO A 79 -15.62 2.85 -3.77
N ARG A 80 -15.28 2.08 -2.73
CA ARG A 80 -14.63 2.61 -1.52
C ARG A 80 -13.13 2.90 -1.69
N VAL A 81 -12.47 2.26 -2.67
CA VAL A 81 -11.08 2.59 -3.02
C VAL A 81 -10.98 3.58 -4.19
N SER A 82 -12.12 4.03 -4.73
CA SER A 82 -12.19 4.97 -5.86
C SER A 82 -12.79 6.30 -5.43
N VAL A 83 -12.31 6.83 -4.30
CA VAL A 83 -12.75 8.10 -3.69
C VAL A 83 -11.62 9.13 -3.66
N PRO A 84 -11.91 10.43 -3.49
CA PRO A 84 -10.89 11.44 -3.22
C PRO A 84 -10.09 11.14 -1.93
N PRO A 85 -8.86 11.69 -1.78
CA PRO A 85 -7.99 11.40 -0.64
C PRO A 85 -8.62 11.72 0.71
N GLN A 86 -9.43 12.79 0.81
CA GLN A 86 -10.10 13.16 2.05
C GLN A 86 -11.16 12.16 2.52
N ASP A 87 -11.64 11.29 1.63
CA ASP A 87 -12.67 10.29 1.90
C ASP A 87 -12.10 8.87 2.06
N ALA A 88 -10.79 8.70 1.85
CA ALA A 88 -10.12 7.40 1.96
C ALA A 88 -10.07 6.92 3.42
N GLN A 89 -10.38 5.64 3.65
CA GLN A 89 -10.48 5.05 5.00
C GLN A 89 -9.51 3.88 5.23
N TYR A 90 -8.63 3.60 4.28
CA TYR A 90 -7.61 2.55 4.36
C TYR A 90 -6.23 3.18 4.56
N ASP A 91 -5.34 2.44 5.24
CA ASP A 91 -3.92 2.79 5.30
C ASP A 91 -3.15 2.15 4.14
N MET A 92 -3.57 0.94 3.76
CA MET A 92 -3.00 0.15 2.68
C MET A 92 -4.10 -0.55 1.90
N VAL A 93 -3.85 -0.80 0.62
CA VAL A 93 -4.79 -1.50 -0.25
C VAL A 93 -4.05 -2.51 -1.13
N SER A 94 -4.53 -3.75 -1.14
CA SER A 94 -4.03 -4.82 -2.01
C SER A 94 -4.76 -4.75 -3.35
N LEU A 95 -4.02 -4.49 -4.42
CA LEU A 95 -4.56 -4.27 -5.76
C LEU A 95 -3.75 -5.02 -6.81
N SER A 96 -4.45 -5.41 -7.87
CA SER A 96 -3.86 -5.86 -9.12
C SER A 96 -4.06 -4.78 -10.18
N PHE A 97 -3.04 -4.54 -11.01
CA PHE A 97 -3.10 -3.58 -12.10
C PHE A 97 -2.64 -4.25 -13.40
N ASN A 98 -3.40 -4.06 -14.47
CA ASN A 98 -3.04 -4.53 -15.80
C ASN A 98 -2.65 -3.33 -16.68
N ASP A 99 -1.51 -3.43 -17.36
CA ASP A 99 -1.13 -2.50 -18.41
C ASP A 99 -1.46 -3.12 -19.79
N PRO A 100 -2.52 -2.65 -20.47
CA PRO A 100 -2.89 -3.14 -21.79
C PRO A 100 -2.00 -2.55 -22.91
N SER A 101 -1.24 -1.50 -22.64
CA SER A 101 -0.45 -0.78 -23.64
C SER A 101 0.96 -1.37 -23.84
N GLY A 102 1.49 -2.05 -22.81
CA GLY A 102 2.88 -2.52 -22.77
C GLY A 102 3.91 -1.39 -22.68
N GLY A 103 3.47 -0.15 -22.51
CA GLY A 103 4.29 1.05 -22.42
C GLY A 103 4.34 1.60 -21.00
N VAL A 104 5.53 2.03 -20.57
CA VAL A 104 5.74 2.62 -19.24
C VAL A 104 4.86 3.84 -18.98
N ASP A 105 4.48 4.57 -20.04
CA ASP A 105 3.69 5.79 -19.96
C ASP A 105 2.30 5.53 -19.35
N TYR A 106 1.66 4.41 -19.66
CA TYR A 106 0.33 4.09 -19.12
C TYR A 106 0.39 3.87 -17.60
N VAL A 107 1.34 3.06 -17.13
CA VAL A 107 1.54 2.81 -15.70
C VAL A 107 1.89 4.12 -14.98
N ALA A 108 2.80 4.90 -15.55
CA ALA A 108 3.24 6.17 -14.98
C ALA A 108 2.07 7.16 -14.83
N ASN A 109 1.32 7.37 -15.91
CA ASN A 109 0.17 8.27 -15.90
C ASN A 109 -0.95 7.81 -14.96
N MET A 110 -1.26 6.51 -14.92
CA MET A 110 -2.43 6.01 -14.19
C MET A 110 -2.19 5.82 -12.69
N LEU A 111 -0.95 5.56 -12.27
CA LEU A 111 -0.60 5.24 -10.87
C LEU A 111 0.24 6.30 -10.17
N TYR A 112 1.00 7.13 -10.89
CA TYR A 112 1.99 8.04 -10.28
C TYR A 112 1.78 9.51 -10.62
N SER A 113 0.94 9.86 -11.59
CA SER A 113 0.56 11.27 -11.78
C SER A 113 -0.32 11.74 -10.62
N SER A 114 -0.04 12.93 -10.09
CA SER A 114 -0.92 13.60 -9.11
C SER A 114 -2.29 13.96 -9.69
N LYS A 115 -2.40 14.06 -11.02
CA LYS A 115 -3.67 14.27 -11.73
C LYS A 115 -4.51 12.99 -11.86
N ALA A 116 -3.99 11.85 -11.39
CA ALA A 116 -4.60 10.52 -11.53
C ALA A 116 -5.23 9.97 -10.25
N PHE A 117 -5.47 10.84 -9.26
CA PHE A 117 -6.23 10.44 -8.07
C PHE A 117 -7.63 9.94 -8.44
N PRO A 118 -8.16 8.95 -7.70
CA PRO A 118 -9.56 8.60 -7.81
C PRO A 118 -10.48 9.80 -7.45
N PRO A 119 -11.71 9.85 -7.99
CA PRO A 119 -12.33 8.84 -8.86
C PRO A 119 -11.88 8.91 -10.32
N ARG A 120 -10.97 9.83 -10.67
CA ARG A 120 -10.60 10.05 -12.08
C ARG A 120 -9.82 8.87 -12.67
N TYR A 121 -8.80 8.40 -11.97
CA TYR A 121 -7.96 7.27 -12.38
C TYR A 121 -7.53 6.42 -11.15
N TYR A 122 -6.38 5.73 -11.21
CA TYR A 122 -6.04 4.63 -10.31
C TYR A 122 -4.89 4.93 -9.33
N ASN A 123 -4.45 6.18 -9.18
CA ASN A 123 -3.45 6.57 -8.16
C ASN A 123 -4.09 6.56 -6.76
N ARG A 124 -4.39 5.34 -6.27
CA ARG A 124 -5.05 5.04 -5.00
C ARG A 124 -4.09 5.13 -3.80
N ALA A 125 -2.80 5.31 -4.05
CA ALA A 125 -1.84 5.70 -3.02
C ALA A 125 -1.85 7.22 -2.75
N TYR A 126 -2.57 7.99 -3.58
CA TYR A 126 -2.56 9.46 -3.57
C TYR A 126 -1.14 10.03 -3.63
N TYR A 127 -0.26 9.39 -4.40
CA TYR A 127 1.11 9.80 -4.57
C TYR A 127 1.17 11.12 -5.35
N SER A 128 1.88 12.12 -4.81
CA SER A 128 2.09 13.40 -5.47
C SER A 128 3.53 13.85 -5.31
N ASN A 129 4.20 14.08 -6.43
CA ASN A 129 5.55 14.63 -6.48
C ASN A 129 5.71 15.48 -7.76
N PRO A 130 5.97 16.79 -7.64
CA PRO A 130 6.10 17.69 -8.79
C PRO A 130 7.20 17.30 -9.78
N GLU A 131 8.28 16.67 -9.32
CA GLU A 131 9.35 16.19 -10.19
C GLU A 131 8.89 14.99 -11.02
N VAL A 132 8.15 14.07 -10.42
CA VAL A 132 7.58 12.92 -11.14
C VAL A 132 6.50 13.36 -12.10
N ASP A 133 5.63 14.31 -11.72
CA ASP A 133 4.62 14.86 -12.62
C ASP A 133 5.25 15.48 -13.87
N LYS A 134 6.36 16.22 -13.72
CA LYS A 134 7.10 16.79 -14.84
C LYS A 134 7.74 15.74 -15.76
N LEU A 135 8.13 14.58 -15.21
CA LEU A 135 8.70 13.48 -15.99
C LEU A 135 7.66 12.67 -16.75
N ILE A 136 6.39 12.74 -16.32
CA ILE A 136 5.25 12.05 -16.97
C ILE A 136 4.66 12.89 -18.12
N GLU A 137 4.76 14.23 -18.03
CA GLU A 137 4.35 15.18 -19.07
C GLU A 137 5.26 15.17 -20.32
#